data_AF-A0A165WKJ7-F1
#
_entry.id   AF-A0A165WKJ7-F1
#
_cell.length_a   1.000
_cell.length_b   1.000
_cell.length_c   1.000
_cell.angle_alpha   90.00
_cell.angle_beta   90.00
_cell.angle_gamma   90.00
#
_symmetry.space_group_name_H-M   'P 1'
#
loop_
_entity.id
_entity.type
_entity.pdbx_description
1 polymer ?
#
loop_
_entity_poly.entity_id
_entity_poly.type
_entity_poly.pdbx_seq_one_letter_code
_entity_poly.pdbx_strand_id
1 'polypeptide(L)'
;METPSLHIGNRMSMEGADQSVSHTKGKLKNLPLQIGSITFYIQAQVVPRSPVPLLLGMPFFVLSRCNKDIDFGGDMTVTLTNPN
;
A
#
# COMPACT_ATOMS: atom_id res chain seq x y z
N MET A 1 17.27 -12.55 -3.14
CA MET A 1 16.21 -11.53 -3.16
C MET A 1 16.86 -10.24 -2.72
N GLU A 2 17.04 -9.27 -3.63
CA GLU A 2 17.70 -8.00 -3.29
C GLU A 2 16.83 -7.20 -2.31
N THR A 3 17.43 -6.65 -1.27
CA THR A 3 16.71 -5.80 -0.32
C THR A 3 16.32 -4.48 -1.01
N PRO A 4 15.04 -4.11 -1.07
CA PRO A 4 14.62 -2.87 -1.73
C PRO A 4 15.23 -1.65 -1.04
N SER A 5 15.83 -0.76 -1.81
CA SER A 5 16.51 0.43 -1.29
C SER A 5 15.53 1.57 -0.99
N LEU A 6 15.76 2.26 0.12
CA LEU A 6 14.94 3.39 0.54
C LEU A 6 15.40 4.68 -0.15
N HIS A 7 14.56 5.24 -1.02
CA HIS A 7 14.85 6.49 -1.72
C HIS A 7 14.42 7.70 -0.88
N ILE A 8 15.40 8.32 -0.22
CA ILE A 8 15.19 9.46 0.71
C ILE A 8 14.78 10.74 -0.04
N GLY A 9 15.18 10.93 -1.29
CA GLY A 9 14.77 12.08 -2.11
C GLY A 9 13.28 12.09 -2.50
N ASN A 10 12.54 11.02 -2.23
CA ASN A 10 11.11 10.88 -2.56
C ASN A 10 10.21 10.93 -1.32
N ARG A 11 10.62 11.66 -0.29
CA ARG A 11 9.80 11.93 0.88
C ARG A 11 8.56 12.74 0.49
N MET A 12 7.44 12.37 1.10
CA MET A 12 6.17 13.06 1.01
C MET A 12 5.73 13.56 2.38
N SER A 13 4.98 14.66 2.36
CA SER A 13 4.15 15.10 3.48
C SER A 13 2.94 14.18 3.59
N MET A 14 2.61 13.78 4.82
CA MET A 14 1.45 12.96 5.15
C MET A 14 0.63 13.70 6.19
N GLU A 15 -0.65 13.86 5.89
CA GLU A 15 -1.63 14.38 6.84
C GLU A 15 -2.35 13.21 7.50
N GLY A 16 -2.29 13.16 8.83
CA GLY A 16 -3.02 12.21 9.65
C GLY A 16 -4.49 12.59 9.77
N ALA A 17 -5.31 11.63 10.20
CA ALA A 17 -6.73 11.88 10.47
C ALA A 17 -6.95 12.89 11.62
N ASP A 18 -5.95 13.06 12.48
CA ASP A 18 -5.89 14.06 13.56
C ASP A 18 -5.39 15.42 13.08
N GLN A 19 -5.30 15.65 11.77
CA GLN A 19 -4.76 16.86 11.12
C GLN A 19 -3.26 17.08 11.39
N SER A 20 -2.57 16.12 12.02
CA SER A 20 -1.13 16.21 12.19
C SER A 20 -0.44 16.04 10.84
N VAL A 21 0.51 16.93 10.55
CA VAL A 21 1.34 16.81 9.34
C VAL A 21 2.68 16.20 9.74
N SER A 22 3.02 15.08 9.12
CA SER A 22 4.28 14.38 9.32
C SER A 22 4.96 14.09 7.99
N HIS A 23 6.21 13.65 8.04
CA HIS A 23 6.97 13.30 6.85
C HIS A 23 7.30 11.82 6.84
N THR A 24 7.13 11.21 5.68
CA THR A 24 7.66 9.88 5.40
C THR A 24 9.20 9.87 5.50
N LYS A 25 9.79 8.71 5.79
CA LYS A 25 11.25 8.48 5.77
C LYS A 25 11.79 8.41 4.34
N GLY A 26 10.97 7.95 3.39
CA GLY A 26 11.28 7.81 1.98
C GLY A 26 10.42 6.75 1.31
N LYS A 27 10.70 6.48 0.04
CA LYS A 27 9.94 5.53 -0.80
C LYS A 27 10.74 4.27 -1.10
N LEU A 28 10.14 3.11 -0.90
CA LEU A 28 10.58 1.83 -1.46
C LEU A 28 9.97 1.66 -2.84
N LYS A 29 10.81 1.45 -3.85
CA LYS A 29 10.37 1.20 -5.22
C LYS A 29 10.30 -0.29 -5.48
N ASN A 30 9.29 -0.71 -6.25
CA ASN A 30 9.10 -2.09 -6.71
C ASN A 30 9.18 -3.11 -5.55
N LEU A 31 8.58 -2.77 -4.42
CA LEU A 31 8.50 -3.68 -3.28
C LEU A 31 7.61 -4.87 -3.68
N PRO A 32 8.13 -6.12 -3.70
CA PRO A 32 7.32 -7.29 -3.95
C PRO A 32 6.36 -7.50 -2.77
N LEU A 33 5.06 -7.49 -3.06
CA LEU A 33 3.99 -7.81 -2.14
C LEU A 33 3.28 -9.07 -2.65
N GLN A 34 3.45 -10.17 -1.94
CA GLN A 34 2.81 -11.44 -2.27
C GLN A 34 1.47 -11.56 -1.54
N ILE A 35 0.40 -11.80 -2.30
CA ILE A 35 -0.93 -12.10 -1.78
C ILE A 35 -1.43 -13.36 -2.50
N GLY A 36 -1.51 -14.47 -1.77
CA GLY A 36 -1.76 -15.78 -2.36
C GLY A 36 -0.70 -16.12 -3.41
N SER A 37 -1.15 -16.43 -4.63
CA SER A 37 -0.28 -16.75 -5.78
C SER A 37 0.18 -15.54 -6.58
N ILE A 38 -0.30 -14.33 -6.27
CA ILE A 38 -0.01 -13.12 -7.06
C ILE A 38 1.09 -12.31 -6.36
N THR A 39 2.07 -11.86 -7.14
CA THR A 39 3.10 -10.91 -6.69
C THR A 39 2.87 -9.55 -7.33
N PHE A 40 2.54 -8.56 -6.50
CA PHE A 40 2.40 -7.17 -6.91
C PHE A 40 3.71 -6.42 -6.66
N TYR A 41 4.12 -5.54 -7.58
CA TYR A 41 5.25 -4.64 -7.38
C TYR A 41 4.73 -3.25 -7.05
N ILE A 42 4.78 -2.89 -5.77
CA ILE A 42 4.18 -1.65 -5.27
C ILE A 42 5.23 -0.56 -5.02
N GLN A 43 4.76 0.68 -4.98
CA GLN A 43 5.52 1.83 -4.51
C GLN A 43 5.07 2.13 -3.08
N ALA A 44 5.92 1.86 -2.08
CA ALA A 44 5.54 1.97 -0.68
C ALA A 44 6.25 3.13 0.00
N GLN A 45 5.50 3.91 0.78
CA GLN A 45 6.03 5.03 1.54
C GLN A 45 6.26 4.61 2.98
N VAL A 46 7.50 4.77 3.45
CA VAL A 46 7.89 4.33 4.78
C VAL A 46 7.66 5.46 5.76
N VAL A 47 6.90 5.21 6.82
CA VAL A 47 6.64 6.20 7.88
C VAL A 47 7.44 5.87 9.14
N PRO A 48 7.71 6.86 10.03
CA PRO A 48 8.43 6.60 11.27
C PRO A 48 7.70 5.67 12.24
N ARG A 49 6.37 5.81 12.31
CA ARG A 49 5.47 5.01 13.15
C ARG A 49 4.17 4.78 12.38
N SER A 50 3.67 3.55 12.40
CA SER A 50 2.39 3.18 11.81
C SER A 50 1.64 2.28 12.78
N PRO A 51 0.32 2.44 12.94
CA PRO A 51 -0.50 1.53 13.75
C PRO A 51 -0.63 0.14 13.11
N VAL A 52 -0.33 0.03 11.81
CA VAL A 52 -0.40 -1.22 11.04
C VAL A 52 0.90 -1.47 10.28
N PRO A 53 1.26 -2.73 9.99
CA PRO A 53 2.47 -3.04 9.22
C PRO A 53 2.46 -2.50 7.79
N LEU A 54 1.29 -2.45 7.15
CA LEU A 54 1.12 -2.00 5.78
C LEU A 54 -0.27 -1.39 5.60
N LEU A 55 -0.35 -0.22 4.96
CA LEU A 55 -1.60 0.42 4.57
C LEU A 55 -1.72 0.39 3.05
N LEU A 56 -2.76 -0.28 2.55
CA LEU A 56 -3.06 -0.38 1.12
C LEU A 56 -4.08 0.70 0.75
N GLY A 57 -3.62 1.70 0.00
CA GLY A 57 -4.44 2.79 -0.49
C GLY A 57 -4.93 2.60 -1.92
N MET A 58 -5.57 3.65 -2.44
CA MET A 58 -6.07 3.72 -3.82
C MET A 58 -5.05 3.28 -4.89
N PRO A 59 -3.76 3.65 -4.83
CA PRO A 59 -2.79 3.20 -5.85
C PRO A 59 -2.69 1.67 -5.96
N PHE A 60 -2.75 0.95 -4.82
CA PHE A 60 -2.75 -0.50 -4.82
C PHE A 60 -4.07 -1.08 -5.37
N PHE A 61 -5.21 -0.49 -4.99
CA PHE A 61 -6.52 -0.93 -5.48
C PHE A 61 -6.65 -0.74 -6.99
N VAL A 62 -6.13 0.35 -7.56
CA VAL A 62 -6.09 0.57 -9.01
C VAL A 62 -5.18 -0.45 -9.69
N LEU A 63 -3.97 -0.67 -9.16
CA LEU A 63 -3.01 -1.65 -9.71
C LEU A 63 -3.61 -3.06 -9.78
N SER A 64 -4.32 -3.47 -8.74
CA SER A 64 -4.92 -4.81 -8.63
C SER A 64 -6.31 -4.92 -9.26
N ARG A 65 -6.82 -3.86 -9.90
CA ARG A 65 -8.23 -3.75 -10.34
C ARG A 65 -9.19 -4.26 -9.26
N CYS A 66 -8.95 -3.84 -8.03
CA CYS A 66 -9.63 -4.34 -6.85
C CYS A 66 -11.13 -4.12 -6.97
N ASN A 67 -11.90 -5.21 -6.88
CA ASN A 67 -13.34 -5.16 -6.72
C ASN A 67 -13.68 -5.46 -5.25
N LYS A 68 -14.60 -4.66 -4.71
CA LYS A 68 -15.05 -4.70 -3.33
C LYS A 68 -16.56 -4.83 -3.35
N ASP A 69 -17.05 -6.03 -3.10
CA ASP A 69 -18.47 -6.32 -3.00
C ASP A 69 -18.85 -6.39 -1.52
N ILE A 70 -19.81 -5.57 -1.11
CA ILE A 70 -20.29 -5.49 0.28
C ILE A 70 -21.73 -5.96 0.27
N ASP A 71 -21.95 -7.11 0.90
CA ASP A 71 -23.28 -7.68 1.03
C ASP A 71 -24.09 -6.96 2.13
N PHE A 72 -25.41 -7.02 2.03
CA PHE A 72 -26.32 -6.46 3.03
C PHE A 72 -26.20 -7.15 4.40
N GLY A 73 -25.68 -8.38 4.46
CA GLY A 73 -25.32 -9.06 5.70
C GLY A 73 -24.11 -8.46 6.44
N GLY A 74 -23.40 -7.53 5.81
CA GLY A 74 -22.19 -6.90 6.36
C GLY A 74 -20.90 -7.61 5.98
N ASP A 75 -20.98 -8.73 5.26
CA ASP A 75 -19.82 -9.42 4.71
C ASP A 75 -19.25 -8.64 3.51
N MET A 76 -17.93 -8.70 3.35
CA MET A 76 -17.23 -8.05 2.26
C MET A 76 -16.33 -9.03 1.53
N THR A 77 -16.53 -9.15 0.23
CA THR A 77 -15.65 -9.91 -0.67
C THR A 77 -14.72 -8.95 -1.40
N VAL A 78 -13.42 -9.19 -1.29
CA VAL A 78 -12.39 -8.44 -2.01
C VAL A 78 -11.76 -9.32 -3.08
N THR A 79 -11.96 -8.94 -4.34
CA THR A 79 -11.36 -9.61 -5.49
C THR A 79 -10.17 -8.79 -6.01
N LEU A 80 -9.00 -9.41 -6.07
CA LEU A 80 -7.78 -8.81 -6.60
C LEU A 80 -7.39 -9.52 -7.90
N THR A 81 -7.13 -8.75 -8.96
CA THR A 81 -6.70 -9.27 -10.25
C THR A 81 -5.19 -9.08 -10.40
N ASN A 82 -4.50 -10.11 -10.91
CA ASN A 82 -3.11 -9.96 -11.27
C ASN A 82 -2.99 -9.00 -12.47
N PRO A 83 -2.22 -7.90 -12.37
CA PRO A 83 -2.00 -7.01 -13.51
C PRO A 83 -1.10 -7.60 -14.60
N ASN A 84 -0.43 -8.73 -14.34
CA ASN A 84 0.42 -9.48 -15.28
C ASN A 84 -0.20 -10.83 -15.62
#